data_AF-A0A2R7KUK8-F1
#
_entry.id   AF-A0A2R7KUK8-F1
#
_cell.length_a   1.000
_cell.length_b   1.000
_cell.length_c   1.000
_cell.angle_alpha   90.00
_cell.angle_beta   90.00
_cell.angle_gamma   90.00
#
_symmetry.space_group_name_H-M   'P 1'
#
loop_
_entity.id
_entity.type
_entity.pdbx_description
1 polymer ?
#
loop_
_entity_poly.entity_id
_entity_poly.type
_entity_poly.pdbx_seq_one_letter_code
_entity_poly.pdbx_strand_id
1 'polypeptide(L)'
;MCSFYFLFSCSKEKEVKILGYAYNNDRIIVSIEGNVLFDKSIYGTIDKENLCSFYEPKIKISSSDIQVNFKIDSSGVSVLDTVITISSKIKAPFVSFIHPSKKSKHKRKIFLGDDNDERFFKD
;
A
#
# COMPACT_ATOMS: atom_id res chain seq x y z
N MET A 1 46.01 -11.72 -14.83
CA MET A 1 45.40 -10.56 -14.16
C MET A 1 44.01 -10.35 -14.73
N CYS A 2 42.96 -10.81 -14.06
CA CYS A 2 41.57 -10.50 -14.40
C CYS A 2 40.83 -10.40 -13.06
N SER A 3 40.81 -9.19 -12.52
CA SER A 3 40.04 -8.85 -11.32
C SER A 3 38.57 -8.82 -11.70
N PHE A 4 37.85 -9.92 -11.45
CA PHE A 4 36.39 -9.92 -11.46
C PHE A 4 35.90 -9.22 -10.19
N TYR A 5 35.71 -7.90 -10.27
CA TYR A 5 34.93 -7.15 -9.29
C TYR A 5 33.45 -7.48 -9.49
N PHE A 6 32.96 -8.49 -8.79
CA PHE A 6 31.53 -8.67 -8.58
C PHE A 6 31.04 -7.52 -7.70
N LEU A 7 30.54 -6.45 -8.33
CA LEU A 7 29.70 -5.46 -7.67
C LEU A 7 28.35 -6.12 -7.39
N PHE A 8 28.26 -6.89 -6.30
CA PHE A 8 26.98 -7.17 -5.67
C PHE A 8 26.47 -5.86 -5.07
N SER A 9 25.86 -5.01 -5.90
CA SER A 9 24.97 -3.95 -5.42
C SER A 9 23.74 -4.64 -4.85
N CYS A 10 23.86 -5.12 -3.61
CA CYS A 10 22.74 -5.66 -2.86
C CYS A 10 21.91 -4.46 -2.41
N SER A 11 20.98 -4.01 -3.26
CA SER A 11 20.00 -3.02 -2.83
C SER A 11 19.18 -3.66 -1.72
N LYS A 12 19.33 -3.16 -0.49
CA LYS A 12 18.55 -3.66 0.64
C LYS A 12 17.08 -3.38 0.36
N GLU A 13 16.30 -4.42 0.15
CA GLU A 13 14.85 -4.33 0.01
C GLU A 13 14.17 -4.58 1.36
N LYS A 14 13.00 -3.97 1.55
CA LYS A 14 12.09 -4.27 2.65
C LYS A 14 10.69 -4.51 2.12
N GLU A 15 9.92 -5.27 2.88
CA GLU A 15 8.56 -5.65 2.54
C GLU A 15 7.56 -4.64 3.13
N VAL A 16 6.62 -4.17 2.31
CA VAL A 16 5.47 -3.39 2.77
C VAL A 16 4.23 -4.27 2.71
N LYS A 17 3.56 -4.45 3.85
CA LYS A 17 2.26 -5.11 3.93
C LYS A 17 1.17 -4.13 3.53
N ILE A 18 0.22 -4.57 2.71
CA ILE A 18 -0.93 -3.75 2.30
C ILE A 18 -2.20 -4.51 2.66
N LEU A 19 -3.10 -3.87 3.40
CA LEU A 19 -4.42 -4.42 3.70
C LEU A 19 -5.45 -3.31 3.88
N GLY A 20 -6.70 -3.68 4.11
CA GLY A 20 -7.72 -2.73 4.50
C GLY A 20 -9.06 -3.07 3.85
N TYR A 21 -9.83 -2.02 3.59
CA TYR A 21 -11.19 -2.11 3.06
C TYR A 21 -11.31 -1.37 1.73
N ALA A 22 -11.91 -2.02 0.74
CA ALA A 22 -12.24 -1.44 -0.57
C ALA A 22 -13.62 -1.91 -1.03
N TYR A 23 -14.30 -1.16 -1.90
CA TYR A 23 -15.56 -1.64 -2.47
C TYR A 23 -15.27 -2.79 -3.44
N ASN A 24 -16.26 -3.66 -3.63
CA ASN A 24 -16.16 -4.67 -4.67
C ASN A 24 -15.95 -4.00 -6.05
N ASN A 25 -15.03 -4.55 -6.85
CA ASN A 25 -14.56 -4.00 -8.12
C ASN A 25 -13.68 -2.74 -8.02
N ASP A 26 -13.30 -2.27 -6.82
CA ASP A 26 -12.27 -1.25 -6.71
C ASP A 26 -10.95 -1.81 -7.24
N ARG A 27 -10.24 -1.01 -8.04
CA ARG A 27 -8.90 -1.32 -8.53
C ARG A 27 -7.88 -0.54 -7.71
N ILE A 28 -7.02 -1.26 -7.01
CA ILE A 28 -5.94 -0.70 -6.21
C ILE A 28 -4.66 -0.79 -7.02
N ILE A 29 -3.98 0.35 -7.15
CA ILE A 29 -2.72 0.47 -7.89
C ILE A 29 -1.68 1.06 -6.94
N VAL A 30 -0.53 0.43 -6.86
CA VAL A 30 0.63 0.93 -6.13
C VAL A 30 1.81 1.02 -7.08
N SER A 31 2.45 2.19 -7.10
CA SER A 31 3.56 2.45 -8.02
C SER A 31 4.66 3.28 -7.37
N ILE A 32 5.86 3.16 -7.93
CA ILE A 32 7.03 3.94 -7.54
C ILE A 32 7.61 4.51 -8.83
N GLU A 33 7.73 5.85 -8.90
CA GLU A 33 8.29 6.54 -10.08
C GLU A 33 7.61 6.12 -11.40
N GLY A 34 6.30 5.87 -11.35
CA GLY A 34 5.51 5.42 -12.50
C GLY A 34 5.58 3.90 -12.78
N ASN A 35 6.48 3.17 -12.14
CA ASN A 35 6.53 1.71 -12.22
C ASN A 35 5.47 1.08 -11.32
N VAL A 36 4.52 0.37 -11.91
CA VAL A 36 3.46 -0.33 -11.18
C VAL A 36 4.05 -1.55 -10.48
N LEU A 37 4.02 -1.55 -9.15
CA LEU A 37 4.45 -2.66 -8.31
C LEU A 37 3.30 -3.59 -7.95
N PHE A 38 2.09 -3.05 -7.93
CA PHE A 38 0.88 -3.77 -7.58
C PHE A 38 -0.31 -3.16 -8.31
N ASP A 39 -1.12 -4.02 -8.89
CA ASP A 39 -2.35 -3.64 -9.58
C ASP A 39 -3.35 -4.78 -9.45
N LYS A 40 -4.39 -4.55 -8.65
CA LYS A 40 -5.37 -5.59 -8.34
C LYS A 40 -6.76 -5.01 -8.26
N SER A 41 -7.68 -5.68 -8.92
CA SER A 41 -9.11 -5.48 -8.70
C SER A 41 -9.56 -6.31 -7.49
N ILE A 42 -10.25 -5.67 -6.57
CA ILE A 42 -10.71 -6.27 -5.33
C ILE A 42 -12.03 -7.00 -5.57
N TYR A 43 -12.01 -8.29 -5.24
CA TYR A 43 -13.16 -9.18 -5.24
C TYR A 43 -13.13 -9.99 -3.96
N GLY A 44 -14.28 -10.22 -3.35
CA GLY A 44 -14.34 -11.02 -2.13
C GLY A 44 -15.71 -11.08 -1.50
N THR A 45 -15.73 -11.57 -0.27
CA THR A 45 -16.93 -11.54 0.58
C THR A 45 -17.24 -10.11 0.96
N ILE A 46 -18.45 -9.70 0.63
CA ILE A 46 -18.93 -8.34 0.81
C ILE A 46 -19.65 -8.23 2.16
N ASP A 47 -19.38 -7.18 2.91
CA ASP A 47 -20.11 -6.85 4.14
C ASP A 47 -21.43 -6.10 3.87
N LYS A 48 -22.12 -5.68 4.94
CA LYS A 48 -23.40 -4.95 4.83
C LYS A 48 -23.26 -3.57 4.18
N GLU A 49 -22.05 -3.02 4.08
CA GLU A 49 -21.75 -1.71 3.50
C GLU A 49 -21.13 -1.83 2.09
N ASN A 50 -21.16 -3.01 1.48
CA ASN A 50 -20.57 -3.32 0.18
C ASN A 50 -19.04 -3.36 0.12
N LEU A 51 -18.37 -3.44 1.27
CA LEU A 51 -16.91 -3.46 1.35
C LEU A 51 -16.37 -4.90 1.41
N CYS A 52 -15.22 -5.09 0.78
CA CYS A 52 -14.37 -6.26 0.90
C CYS A 52 -13.17 -5.89 1.77
N SER A 53 -12.89 -6.71 2.78
CA SER A 53 -11.57 -6.71 3.41
C SER A 53 -10.58 -7.44 2.50
N PHE A 54 -9.37 -6.92 2.42
CA PHE A 54 -8.30 -7.57 1.67
C PHE A 54 -6.99 -7.47 2.43
N TYR A 55 -6.13 -8.45 2.17
CA TYR A 55 -4.77 -8.50 2.67
C TYR A 55 -3.88 -9.02 1.56
N GLU A 56 -2.87 -8.23 1.20
CA GLU A 56 -1.91 -8.62 0.19
C GLU A 56 -0.55 -8.89 0.82
N PRO A 57 0.01 -10.09 0.57
CA PRO A 57 1.14 -10.60 1.31
C PRO A 57 2.46 -10.05 0.78
N LYS A 58 2.57 -8.72 0.60
CA LYS A 58 3.80 -7.90 0.54
C LYS A 58 4.22 -7.40 -0.86
N ILE A 59 4.47 -6.09 -0.96
CA ILE A 59 5.25 -5.47 -2.03
C ILE A 59 6.70 -5.25 -1.56
N LYS A 60 7.68 -5.38 -2.44
CA LYS A 60 9.10 -5.12 -2.13
C LYS A 60 9.49 -3.72 -2.59
N ILE A 61 10.15 -2.98 -1.71
CA ILE A 61 10.62 -1.62 -1.97
C ILE A 61 12.06 -1.44 -1.46
N SER A 62 12.74 -0.38 -1.91
CA SER A 62 14.02 0.02 -1.34
C SER A 62 13.91 0.28 0.17
N SER A 63 14.98 -0.05 0.91
CA SER A 63 15.11 0.31 2.33
C SER A 63 15.46 1.79 2.55
N SER A 64 15.75 2.55 1.48
CA SER A 64 15.90 4.01 1.55
C SER A 64 14.56 4.70 1.77
N ASP A 65 14.60 6.00 2.05
CA ASP A 65 13.40 6.84 1.94
C ASP A 65 12.88 6.76 0.50
N ILE A 66 11.61 6.43 0.33
CA ILE A 66 11.01 6.23 -0.99
C ILE A 66 9.58 6.75 -1.02
N GLN A 67 9.21 7.35 -2.15
CA GLN A 67 7.85 7.81 -2.39
C GLN A 67 7.08 6.72 -3.12
N VAL A 68 5.98 6.30 -2.52
CA VAL A 68 5.10 5.27 -3.07
C VAL A 68 3.75 5.92 -3.34
N ASN A 69 3.29 5.83 -4.58
CA ASN A 69 1.96 6.28 -4.96
C ASN A 69 0.95 5.15 -4.73
N PHE A 70 -0.12 5.45 -4.00
CA PHE A 70 -1.26 4.58 -3.78
C PHE A 70 -2.50 5.21 -4.43
N LYS A 71 -3.12 4.45 -5.33
CA LYS A 71 -4.33 4.86 -6.04
C LYS A 71 -5.45 3.83 -5.84
N ILE A 72 -6.68 4.31 -5.69
CA ILE A 72 -7.89 3.50 -5.79
C ILE A 72 -8.77 4.09 -6.89
N ASP A 73 -9.02 3.30 -7.92
CA ASP A 73 -10.02 3.56 -8.94
C ASP A 73 -11.29 2.76 -8.63
N SER A 74 -12.42 3.44 -8.49
CA SER A 74 -13.73 2.83 -8.34
C SER A 74 -14.52 3.03 -9.62
N SER A 75 -14.68 1.97 -10.42
CA SER A 75 -15.38 2.01 -11.72
C SER A 75 -14.87 3.11 -12.67
N GLY A 76 -13.55 3.32 -12.71
CA GLY A 76 -12.90 4.34 -13.55
C GLY A 76 -12.86 5.75 -12.95
N VAL A 77 -13.37 5.94 -11.73
CA VAL A 77 -13.26 7.19 -10.97
C VAL A 77 -12.17 7.05 -9.90
N SER A 78 -11.16 7.92 -9.93
CA SER A 78 -10.13 7.96 -8.91
C SER A 78 -10.70 8.48 -7.58
N VAL A 79 -10.86 7.59 -6.61
CA VAL A 79 -11.37 7.92 -5.26
C VAL A 79 -10.25 8.10 -4.24
N LEU A 80 -9.03 7.74 -4.63
CA LEU A 80 -7.79 8.01 -3.92
C LEU A 80 -6.64 8.09 -4.92
N ASP A 81 -5.81 9.11 -4.79
CA ASP A 81 -4.52 9.23 -5.48
C ASP A 81 -3.59 9.98 -4.53
N THR A 82 -2.68 9.26 -3.88
CA THR A 82 -1.87 9.82 -2.80
C THR A 82 -0.46 9.26 -2.82
N VAL A 83 0.50 10.16 -2.66
CA VAL A 83 1.91 9.80 -2.52
C VAL A 83 2.27 9.79 -1.04
N ILE A 84 2.85 8.68 -0.59
CA ILE A 84 3.31 8.51 0.79
C ILE A 84 4.80 8.24 0.78
N THR A 85 5.53 8.97 1.62
CA THR A 85 6.94 8.72 1.86
C THR A 85 7.10 7.63 2.92
N ILE A 86 7.59 6.47 2.51
CA ILE A 86 7.99 5.41 3.43
C ILE A 86 9.44 5.67 3.82
N SER A 87 9.65 6.15 5.05
CA SER A 87 11.01 6.40 5.55
C SER A 87 11.77 5.10 5.78
N SER A 88 13.06 5.13 5.52
CA SER A 88 14.08 4.15 5.91
C SER A 88 14.03 3.77 7.39
N LYS A 89 13.54 4.67 8.26
CA LYS A 89 13.39 4.44 9.70
C LYS A 89 12.29 3.42 10.06
N ILE A 90 11.29 3.25 9.19
CA ILE A 90 10.20 2.27 9.40
C ILE A 90 10.73 0.89 9.01
N LYS A 91 10.74 -0.04 9.97
CA LYS A 91 11.38 -1.35 9.80
C LYS A 91 10.47 -2.34 9.09
N ALA A 92 9.21 -2.45 9.52
CA ALA A 92 8.20 -3.29 8.91
C ALA A 92 7.01 -2.43 8.46
N PRO A 93 7.15 -1.69 7.35
CA PRO A 93 6.12 -0.78 6.90
C PRO A 93 4.81 -1.52 6.60
N PHE A 94 3.74 -0.94 7.11
CA PHE A 94 2.39 -1.43 6.94
C PHE A 94 1.49 -0.28 6.47
N VAL A 95 0.73 -0.53 5.40
CA VAL A 95 -0.21 0.39 4.79
C VAL A 95 -1.62 -0.18 4.90
N SER A 96 -2.52 0.58 5.54
CA SER A 96 -3.92 0.20 5.69
C SER A 96 -4.85 1.17 4.97
N PHE A 97 -5.77 0.64 4.17
CA PHE A 97 -6.91 1.41 3.68
C PHE A 97 -8.02 1.39 4.73
N ILE A 98 -8.24 2.54 5.37
CA ILE A 98 -9.15 2.66 6.51
C ILE A 98 -10.59 2.45 6.05
N HIS A 99 -11.37 1.76 6.89
CA HIS A 99 -12.80 1.60 6.68
C HIS A 99 -13.46 2.97 6.47
N PRO A 100 -14.19 3.21 5.36
CA PRO A 100 -14.88 4.46 5.18
C PRO A 100 -15.93 4.62 6.29
N SER A 101 -15.95 5.78 6.94
CA SER A 101 -16.99 6.11 7.92
C SER A 101 -18.15 6.85 7.26
N LYS A 102 -19.35 6.78 7.85
CA LYS A 102 -20.50 7.62 7.43
C LYS A 102 -20.15 9.12 7.34
N LYS A 103 -19.20 9.59 8.17
CA LYS A 103 -18.71 10.98 8.18
C LYS A 103 -17.76 11.29 7.01
N SER A 104 -16.91 10.34 6.61
CA SER A 104 -15.98 10.51 5.48
C SER A 104 -16.62 10.22 4.12
N LYS A 105 -17.85 9.68 4.09
CA LYS A 105 -18.56 9.26 2.87
C LYS A 105 -17.67 8.33 2.02
N HIS A 106 -17.28 8.81 0.83
CA HIS A 106 -16.47 8.10 -0.16
C HIS A 106 -14.98 8.45 -0.10
N LYS A 107 -14.55 9.40 0.76
CA LYS A 107 -13.12 9.74 0.86
C LYS A 107 -12.38 8.57 1.50
N ARG A 108 -11.51 7.96 0.70
CA ARG A 108 -10.59 6.92 1.18
C ARG A 108 -9.46 7.57 1.97
N LYS A 109 -9.04 6.89 3.03
CA LYS A 109 -7.90 7.28 3.84
C LYS A 109 -6.92 6.13 3.91
N ILE A 110 -5.65 6.46 3.98
CA ILE A 110 -4.58 5.51 4.21
C ILE A 110 -3.94 5.81 5.56
N PHE A 111 -3.65 4.75 6.30
CA PHE A 111 -2.74 4.75 7.44
C PHE A 111 -1.39 4.16 7.00
N LEU A 112 -0.29 4.81 7.36
CA LEU A 112 1.07 4.27 7.27
C LEU A 112 1.64 4.18 8.68
N GLY A 113 2.11 2.99 9.05
CA GLY A 113 2.82 2.75 10.31
C GLY A 113 3.87 1.65 10.18
N ASP A 114 4.51 1.35 11.30
CA ASP A 114 5.21 0.08 11.49
C ASP A 114 4.17 -1.00 11.89
N ASP A 115 4.47 -2.29 11.72
CA ASP A 115 3.46 -3.33 11.95
C ASP A 115 3.04 -3.51 13.41
N ASN A 116 3.80 -2.92 14.34
CA ASN A 116 3.49 -2.83 15.77
C ASN A 116 2.89 -1.47 16.18
N ASP A 117 2.45 -0.64 15.23
CA ASP A 117 1.92 0.69 15.53
C ASP A 117 0.50 0.63 16.10
N GLU A 118 0.40 0.78 17.43
CA GLU A 118 -0.87 0.75 18.16
C GLU A 118 -1.85 1.85 17.76
N ARG A 119 -1.41 2.92 17.08
CA ARG A 119 -2.30 3.99 16.62
C ARG A 119 -3.32 3.48 15.62
N PHE A 120 -2.99 2.42 14.88
CA PHE A 120 -3.90 1.80 13.93
C PHE A 120 -5.21 1.31 14.56
N PHE A 121 -5.19 0.87 15.83
CA PHE A 121 -6.38 0.37 16.51
C PHE A 121 -7.24 1.47 17.17
N LYS A 122 -6.78 2.73 17.11
CA LYS A 122 -7.46 3.87 17.76
C LYS A 122 -8.34 4.69 16.78
N ASP A 123 -8.25 4.41 15.48
CA ASP A 123 -9.02 5.02 14.39
C ASP A 123 -10.16 4.11 13.90
#